data_AF-A0AAV0G432-F1
#
_entry.id   AF-A0AAV0G432-F1
#
_cell.length_a   1.000
_cell.length_b   1.000
_cell.length_c   1.000
_cell.angle_alpha   90.00
_cell.angle_beta   90.00
_cell.angle_gamma   90.00
#
_symmetry.space_group_name_H-M   'P 1'
#
loop_
_entity.id
_entity.type
_entity.pdbx_description
1 polymer ?
#
loop_
_entity_poly.entity_id
_entity_poly.type
_entity_poly.pdbx_seq_one_letter_code
_entity_poly.pdbx_strand_id
1 'polypeptide(L)'
;MAGIRKYTLFLSLPRIIARNCPSFQTTPISFHRLSRPFLSSTSRFYSSNVDIDLSDEEAKRRLFNRLVYRSKQRGYLELDLILGNWVENHIHSMDANGIKALVHVLDAENPDLWKWLTGQEQAPDAIRTNPVFTAVHEKVLNNLDKHTSPETRATPGQEWVRGWDDFKRGRDGPIAGNQ
;
A
#
# COMPACT_ATOMS: atom_id res chain seq x y z
N MET A 1 -34.01 48.74 -3.91
CA MET A 1 -33.53 47.37 -3.67
C MET A 1 -32.05 47.41 -3.28
N ALA A 2 -31.75 46.74 -2.17
CA ALA A 2 -30.47 46.21 -1.67
C ALA A 2 -29.14 46.83 -2.13
N GLY A 3 -28.39 47.35 -1.14
CA GLY A 3 -26.96 47.66 -1.26
C GLY A 3 -26.06 46.45 -0.99
N ILE A 4 -24.80 46.52 -1.46
CA ILE A 4 -23.73 45.60 -1.08
C ILE A 4 -22.39 46.38 -0.93
N ARG A 5 -22.08 46.60 0.34
CA ARG A 5 -20.79 46.63 1.05
C ARG A 5 -19.50 46.38 0.24
N LYS A 6 -18.54 47.30 0.35
CA LYS A 6 -17.10 47.01 0.37
C LYS A 6 -16.39 47.99 1.32
N TYR A 7 -16.01 47.53 2.50
CA TYR A 7 -15.03 48.20 3.36
C TYR A 7 -13.90 47.22 3.63
N THR A 8 -12.74 47.51 3.05
CA THR A 8 -11.46 46.85 3.30
C THR A 8 -10.83 47.50 4.53
N LEU A 9 -10.75 46.77 5.64
CA LEU A 9 -9.94 47.18 6.80
C LEU A 9 -8.59 46.48 6.74
N PHE A 10 -7.56 47.28 6.49
CA PHE A 10 -6.17 46.97 6.79
C PHE A 10 -6.02 46.81 8.30
N LEU A 11 -5.55 45.65 8.76
CA LEU A 11 -5.05 45.49 10.12
C LEU A 11 -3.63 44.96 10.05
N SER A 12 -2.70 45.88 10.34
CA SER A 12 -1.28 45.61 10.53
C SER A 12 -1.07 44.74 11.76
N LEU A 13 -0.35 43.63 11.59
CA LEU A 13 0.17 42.82 12.70
C LEU A 13 1.47 43.46 13.21
N PRO A 14 1.60 43.82 14.50
CA PRO A 14 2.90 44.15 15.06
C PRO A 14 3.68 42.87 15.41
N ARG A 15 4.95 42.84 14.99
CA ARG A 15 6.00 41.93 15.46
C ARG A 15 6.22 42.15 16.97
N ILE A 16 6.18 41.07 17.76
CA ILE A 16 6.64 41.09 19.16
C ILE A 16 7.92 40.27 19.28
N ILE A 17 8.97 40.94 19.74
CA ILE A 17 10.30 40.42 20.06
C ILE A 17 10.34 40.10 21.56
N ALA A 18 10.66 38.83 21.86
CA ALA A 18 11.55 38.29 22.89
C ALA A 18 11.41 38.59 24.41
N ARG A 19 11.68 37.49 25.15
CA ARG A 19 12.24 37.33 26.51
C ARG A 19 11.33 37.60 27.72
N ASN A 20 11.00 36.50 28.42
CA ASN A 20 11.47 36.29 29.79
C ASN A 20 11.27 34.84 30.22
N CYS A 21 12.38 34.19 30.61
CA CYS A 21 12.41 32.93 31.33
C CYS A 21 12.18 33.19 32.81
N PRO A 22 11.26 32.48 33.48
CA PRO A 22 11.31 32.26 34.90
C PRO A 22 11.85 30.86 35.20
N SER A 23 12.97 30.84 35.92
CA SER A 23 13.52 29.67 36.59
C SER A 23 12.50 29.08 37.56
N PHE A 24 12.01 27.86 37.29
CA PHE A 24 11.24 27.08 38.27
C PHE A 24 12.03 25.86 38.73
N GLN A 25 12.05 25.76 40.05
CA GLN A 25 12.88 24.88 40.85
C GLN A 25 12.43 23.43 40.73
N THR A 26 13.42 22.56 40.68
CA THR A 26 13.35 21.11 40.70
C THR A 26 12.69 20.59 41.98
N THR A 27 11.62 19.82 41.84
CA THR A 27 11.18 18.86 42.87
C THR A 27 11.35 17.45 42.31
N PRO A 28 12.03 16.53 43.02
CA PRO A 28 12.17 15.16 42.56
C PRO A 28 10.87 14.41 42.85
N ILE A 29 10.07 14.17 41.82
CA ILE A 29 8.94 13.24 41.90
C ILE A 29 9.52 11.83 41.96
N SER A 30 9.36 11.18 43.11
CA SER A 30 9.67 9.77 43.32
C SER A 30 8.77 8.91 42.43
N PHE A 31 9.28 8.52 41.26
CA PHE A 31 8.66 7.49 40.44
C PHE A 31 8.98 6.14 41.05
N HIS A 32 8.05 5.62 41.86
CA HIS A 32 8.04 4.20 42.22
C HIS A 32 7.95 3.40 40.92
N ARG A 33 9.07 2.77 40.56
CA ARG A 33 9.25 1.94 39.38
C ARG A 33 8.38 0.69 39.56
N LEU A 34 7.13 0.75 39.12
CA LEU A 34 6.32 -0.43 38.90
C LEU A 34 6.94 -1.19 37.73
N SER A 35 7.71 -2.22 38.07
CA SER A 35 8.15 -3.27 37.16
C SER A 35 6.93 -3.86 36.46
N ARG A 36 6.57 -3.32 35.30
CA ARG A 36 5.68 -4.02 34.37
C ARG A 36 6.45 -5.25 33.88
N PRO A 37 5.96 -6.48 34.09
CA PRO A 37 6.55 -7.62 33.45
C PRO A 37 6.35 -7.43 31.95
N PHE A 38 7.46 -7.17 31.25
CA PHE A 38 7.53 -7.21 29.79
C PHE A 38 7.42 -8.68 29.38
N LEU A 39 6.19 -9.20 29.36
CA LEU A 39 5.85 -10.39 28.59
C LEU A 39 5.02 -9.95 27.39
N SER A 40 5.62 -9.05 26.60
CA SER A 40 5.25 -8.89 25.19
C SER A 40 5.94 -10.02 24.42
N SER A 41 5.43 -11.25 24.56
CA SER A 41 5.70 -12.28 23.57
C SER A 41 4.86 -11.99 22.34
N THR A 42 5.21 -10.93 21.62
CA THR A 42 4.79 -10.72 20.23
C THR A 42 5.80 -11.46 19.36
N SER A 43 5.87 -12.78 19.51
CA SER A 43 6.60 -13.63 18.57
C SER A 43 5.86 -13.63 17.23
N ARG A 44 6.16 -12.60 16.43
CA ARG A 44 6.69 -12.74 15.07
C ARG A 44 6.25 -14.02 14.34
N PHE A 45 4.97 -14.13 14.01
CA PHE A 45 4.51 -15.15 13.04
C PHE A 45 4.65 -14.61 11.62
N TYR A 46 5.90 -14.44 11.19
CA TYR A 46 6.32 -14.58 9.79
C TYR A 46 7.43 -15.62 9.78
N SER A 47 7.12 -16.81 10.30
CA SER A 47 7.92 -18.00 10.07
C SER A 47 7.21 -18.75 8.95
N SER A 48 7.96 -19.08 7.90
CA SER A 48 7.48 -19.61 6.61
C SER A 48 6.75 -20.96 6.67
N ASN A 49 6.52 -21.50 7.87
CA ASN A 49 5.69 -22.68 8.11
C ASN A 49 4.50 -22.28 8.98
N VAL A 50 3.50 -21.66 8.37
CA VAL A 50 2.20 -21.46 9.00
C VAL A 50 1.43 -22.77 8.85
N ASP A 51 1.35 -23.56 9.91
CA ASP A 51 0.33 -24.60 10.01
C ASP A 51 -1.00 -23.89 10.21
N ILE A 52 -1.70 -23.65 9.11
CA ILE A 52 -2.99 -22.98 9.10
C ILE A 52 -4.02 -24.00 9.61
N ASP A 53 -4.28 -23.95 10.92
CA ASP A 53 -5.38 -24.70 11.51
C ASP A 53 -6.71 -24.00 11.16
N LEU A 54 -7.47 -24.64 10.29
CA LEU A 54 -8.79 -24.21 9.84
C LEU A 54 -9.93 -24.78 10.70
N SER A 55 -9.62 -25.58 11.74
CA SER A 55 -10.64 -26.23 12.58
C SER A 55 -11.29 -25.28 13.59
N ASP A 56 -10.54 -24.30 14.08
CA ASP A 56 -11.07 -23.24 14.95
C ASP A 56 -11.65 -22.08 14.11
N GLU A 57 -12.97 -21.94 14.14
CA GLU A 57 -13.70 -20.90 13.40
C GLU A 57 -13.30 -19.48 13.84
N GLU A 58 -12.94 -19.27 15.11
CA GLU A 58 -12.52 -17.95 15.58
C GLU A 58 -11.12 -17.59 15.07
N ALA A 59 -10.17 -18.52 15.14
CA ALA A 59 -8.84 -18.35 14.55
C ALA A 59 -8.93 -18.10 13.03
N LYS A 60 -9.76 -18.87 12.32
CA LYS A 60 -10.02 -18.72 10.88
C LYS A 60 -10.55 -17.33 10.54
N ARG A 61 -11.57 -16.85 11.27
CA ARG A 61 -12.13 -15.51 11.06
C ARG A 61 -11.08 -14.40 11.29
N ARG A 62 -10.27 -14.52 12.34
CA ARG A 62 -9.19 -13.57 12.64
C ARG A 62 -8.13 -13.55 11.54
N LEU A 63 -7.76 -14.72 11.01
CA LEU A 63 -6.83 -14.85 9.90
C LEU A 63 -7.38 -14.19 8.63
N PHE A 64 -8.63 -14.47 8.26
CA PHE A 64 -9.27 -13.92 7.06
C PHE A 64 -9.34 -12.40 7.12
N ASN A 65 -9.78 -11.84 8.25
CA ASN A 65 -9.83 -10.40 8.46
C ASN A 65 -8.44 -9.75 8.31
N ARG A 66 -7.39 -10.41 8.82
CA ARG A 66 -6.01 -9.93 8.68
C ARG A 66 -5.55 -9.92 7.23
N LEU A 67 -5.85 -10.97 6.46
CA LEU A 67 -5.46 -11.09 5.05
C LEU A 67 -6.20 -10.07 4.18
N VAL A 68 -7.50 -9.91 4.40
CA VAL A 68 -8.30 -8.86 3.74
C VAL A 68 -7.72 -7.48 4.05
N TYR A 69 -7.46 -7.18 5.33
CA TYR A 69 -6.86 -5.91 5.72
C TYR A 69 -5.49 -5.70 5.05
N ARG A 70 -4.59 -6.69 5.09
CA ARG A 70 -3.25 -6.60 4.48
C ARG A 70 -3.31 -6.42 2.96
N SER A 71 -4.34 -6.97 2.29
CA SER A 71 -4.54 -6.78 0.86
C SER A 71 -5.01 -5.37 0.47
N LYS A 72 -5.57 -4.61 1.41
CA LYS A 72 -6.18 -3.28 1.20
C LYS A 72 -5.35 -2.10 1.74
N GLN A 73 -4.22 -2.35 2.38
CA GLN A 73 -3.45 -1.35 3.13
C GLN A 73 -1.99 -1.35 2.69
N ARG A 74 -1.77 -1.28 1.38
CA ARG A 74 -0.43 -1.29 0.78
C ARG A 74 0.09 0.11 0.46
N GLY A 75 -0.81 1.09 0.35
CA GLY A 75 -0.46 2.46 -0.05
C GLY A 75 -0.46 2.67 -1.57
N TYR A 76 -0.90 1.67 -2.33
CA TYR A 76 -1.12 1.72 -3.78
C TYR A 76 -2.59 1.43 -4.02
N LEU A 77 -3.38 2.47 -4.29
CA LEU A 77 -4.84 2.36 -4.37
C LEU A 77 -5.27 1.34 -5.43
N GLU A 78 -4.54 1.28 -6.54
CA GLU A 78 -4.79 0.35 -7.65
C GLU A 78 -4.64 -1.10 -7.20
N LEU A 79 -3.54 -1.42 -6.51
CA LEU A 79 -3.30 -2.75 -5.95
C LEU A 79 -4.33 -3.08 -4.87
N ASP A 80 -4.64 -2.11 -4.00
CA ASP A 80 -5.60 -2.28 -2.91
C ASP A 80 -7.00 -2.62 -3.45
N LEU A 81 -7.42 -2.01 -4.55
CA LEU A 81 -8.69 -2.31 -5.21
C LEU A 81 -8.69 -3.67 -5.91
N ILE A 82 -7.63 -4.01 -6.64
CA ILE A 82 -7.53 -5.25 -7.39
C ILE A 82 -7.45 -6.45 -6.44
N LEU A 83 -6.47 -6.43 -5.52
CA LEU A 83 -6.22 -7.51 -4.58
C LEU A 83 -7.30 -7.57 -3.51
N GLY A 84 -7.69 -6.42 -2.95
CA GLY A 84 -8.72 -6.38 -1.92
C GLY A 84 -10.03 -7.00 -2.38
N ASN A 85 -10.53 -6.62 -3.56
CA ASN A 85 -11.76 -7.18 -4.11
C ASN A 85 -11.58 -8.67 -4.45
N TRP A 86 -10.45 -9.06 -5.03
CA TRP A 86 -10.20 -10.48 -5.32
C TRP A 86 -10.19 -11.33 -4.05
N VAL A 87 -9.48 -10.90 -3.00
CA VAL A 87 -9.38 -11.63 -1.73
C VAL A 87 -10.74 -11.74 -1.06
N GLU A 88 -11.53 -10.66 -0.97
CA GLU A 88 -12.85 -10.71 -0.32
C GLU A 88 -13.79 -11.75 -0.94
N ASN A 89 -13.76 -11.88 -2.27
CA ASN A 89 -14.61 -12.83 -2.98
C ASN A 89 -14.15 -14.29 -2.87
N HIS A 90 -12.85 -14.53 -2.67
CA HIS A 90 -12.28 -15.89 -2.72
C HIS A 90 -11.85 -16.43 -1.34
N ILE A 91 -11.63 -15.57 -0.33
CA ILE A 91 -11.08 -15.99 0.98
C ILE A 91 -11.93 -17.06 1.67
N HIS A 92 -13.25 -17.04 1.48
CA HIS A 92 -14.18 -17.97 2.11
C HIS A 92 -14.19 -19.37 1.46
N SER A 93 -13.77 -19.48 0.19
CA SER A 93 -13.76 -20.74 -0.56
C SER A 93 -12.37 -21.36 -0.69
N MET A 94 -11.31 -20.68 -0.26
CA MET A 94 -9.94 -21.17 -0.35
C MET A 94 -9.61 -22.22 0.73
N ASP A 95 -8.78 -23.18 0.35
CA ASP A 95 -8.19 -24.18 1.24
C ASP A 95 -6.90 -23.66 1.91
N ALA A 96 -6.31 -24.46 2.80
CA ALA A 96 -5.06 -24.10 3.48
C ALA A 96 -3.93 -23.76 2.49
N ASN A 97 -3.82 -24.51 1.38
CA ASN A 97 -2.78 -24.27 0.38
C ASN A 97 -3.04 -22.96 -0.39
N GLY A 98 -4.29 -22.69 -0.76
CA GLY A 98 -4.70 -21.41 -1.34
C GLY A 98 -4.39 -20.21 -0.44
N ILE A 99 -4.59 -20.35 0.88
CA ILE A 99 -4.23 -19.30 1.83
C ILE A 99 -2.71 -19.11 1.92
N LYS A 100 -1.92 -20.20 1.95
CA LYS A 100 -0.45 -20.10 1.89
C LYS A 100 0.02 -19.42 0.61
N ALA A 101 -0.59 -19.77 -0.52
CA ALA A 101 -0.32 -19.16 -1.81
C ALA A 101 -0.67 -17.66 -1.80
N LEU A 102 -1.80 -17.27 -1.21
CA LEU A 102 -2.18 -15.88 -1.05
C LEU A 102 -1.17 -15.11 -0.19
N VAL A 103 -0.77 -15.66 0.95
CA VAL A 103 0.23 -15.04 1.83
C VAL A 103 1.53 -14.80 1.07
N HIS A 104 1.99 -15.78 0.30
CA HIS A 104 3.19 -15.65 -0.52
C HIS A 104 3.11 -14.50 -1.54
N VAL A 105 1.95 -14.33 -2.20
CA VAL A 105 1.72 -13.17 -3.10
C VAL A 105 1.67 -11.87 -2.31
N LEU A 106 1.06 -11.88 -1.12
CA LEU A 106 0.95 -10.69 -0.29
C LEU A 106 2.29 -10.28 0.36
N ASP A 107 3.29 -11.14 0.40
CA ASP A 107 4.62 -10.78 0.91
C ASP A 107 5.54 -10.20 -0.18
N ALA A 108 5.08 -10.14 -1.44
CA ALA A 108 5.78 -9.43 -2.49
C ALA A 108 5.74 -7.91 -2.30
N GLU A 109 6.82 -7.24 -2.72
CA GLU A 109 6.96 -5.79 -2.75
C GLU A 109 5.98 -5.17 -3.75
N ASN A 110 5.39 -4.02 -3.38
CA ASN A 110 4.33 -3.40 -4.17
C ASN A 110 4.78 -2.98 -5.59
N PRO A 111 5.96 -2.35 -5.79
CA PRO A 111 6.38 -1.92 -7.13
C PRO A 111 6.55 -3.11 -8.07
N ASP A 112 7.16 -4.18 -7.59
CA ASP A 112 7.43 -5.37 -8.38
C ASP A 112 6.13 -6.13 -8.68
N LEU A 113 5.27 -6.28 -7.67
CA LEU A 113 3.96 -6.90 -7.84
C LEU A 113 3.12 -6.18 -8.89
N TRP A 114 3.15 -4.84 -8.91
CA TRP A 114 2.45 -4.05 -9.92
C TRP A 114 3.01 -4.27 -11.33
N LYS A 115 4.33 -4.26 -11.49
CA LYS A 115 5.00 -4.53 -12.79
C LYS A 115 4.62 -5.89 -13.34
N TRP A 116 4.60 -6.90 -12.47
CA TRP A 116 4.23 -8.27 -12.86
C TRP A 116 2.74 -8.38 -13.21
N LEU A 117 1.86 -7.76 -12.43
CA LEU A 117 0.41 -7.81 -12.68
C LEU A 117 0.00 -7.09 -13.97
N THR A 118 0.70 -6.02 -14.32
CA THR A 118 0.44 -5.25 -15.56
C THR A 118 1.15 -5.80 -16.79
N GLY A 119 1.97 -6.85 -16.64
CA GLY A 119 2.73 -7.46 -17.73
C GLY A 119 3.94 -6.63 -18.20
N GLN A 120 4.37 -5.64 -17.43
CA GLN A 120 5.56 -4.83 -17.74
C GLN A 120 6.84 -5.64 -17.56
N GLU A 121 6.89 -6.50 -16.55
CA GLU A 121 8.02 -7.36 -16.25
C GLU A 121 7.55 -8.79 -16.00
N GLN A 122 8.39 -9.76 -16.33
CA GLN A 122 8.07 -11.16 -16.07
C GLN A 122 8.24 -11.48 -14.58
N ALA A 123 7.19 -12.02 -13.96
CA ALA A 123 7.26 -12.50 -12.58
C ALA A 123 8.31 -13.62 -12.44
N PRO A 124 9.07 -13.65 -11.32
CA PRO A 124 9.92 -14.78 -10.98
C PRO A 124 9.13 -16.09 -10.91
N ASP A 125 9.79 -17.21 -11.21
CA ASP A 125 9.14 -18.54 -11.29
C ASP A 125 8.37 -18.92 -10.01
N ALA A 126 8.89 -18.50 -8.84
CA ALA A 126 8.27 -18.74 -7.54
C ALA A 126 6.88 -18.09 -7.40
N ILE A 127 6.67 -16.92 -8.02
CA ILE A 127 5.39 -16.20 -7.98
C ILE A 127 4.55 -16.57 -9.20
N ARG A 128 5.16 -16.77 -10.36
CA ARG A 128 4.46 -17.14 -11.59
C ARG A 128 3.72 -18.47 -11.48
N THR A 129 4.26 -19.43 -10.73
CA THR A 129 3.66 -20.75 -10.51
C THR A 129 2.52 -20.71 -9.48
N ASN A 130 2.35 -19.61 -8.76
CA ASN A 130 1.36 -19.49 -7.70
C ASN A 130 -0.07 -19.33 -8.28
N PRO A 131 -1.04 -20.17 -7.88
CA PRO A 131 -2.38 -20.15 -8.44
C PRO A 131 -3.13 -18.84 -8.17
N VAL A 132 -2.90 -18.21 -7.01
CA VAL A 132 -3.52 -16.93 -6.64
C VAL A 132 -3.00 -15.82 -7.54
N PHE A 133 -1.69 -15.80 -7.78
CA PHE A 133 -1.09 -14.83 -8.69
C PHE A 133 -1.65 -14.97 -10.10
N THR A 134 -1.70 -16.20 -10.64
CA THR A 134 -2.23 -16.47 -11.99
C THR A 134 -3.67 -15.99 -12.13
N ALA A 135 -4.54 -16.27 -11.15
CA ALA A 135 -5.94 -15.86 -11.18
C ALA A 135 -6.12 -14.33 -11.14
N VAL A 136 -5.33 -13.63 -10.31
CA VAL A 136 -5.36 -12.17 -10.26
C VAL A 136 -4.81 -11.57 -11.55
N HIS A 137 -3.68 -12.08 -12.04
CA HIS A 137 -3.04 -11.63 -13.27
C HIS A 137 -3.96 -11.78 -14.49
N GLU A 138 -4.63 -12.94 -14.64
CA GLU A 138 -5.63 -13.15 -15.69
C GLU A 138 -6.77 -12.12 -15.61
N LYS A 139 -7.29 -11.85 -14.42
CA LYS A 139 -8.32 -10.82 -14.22
C LYS A 139 -7.82 -9.44 -14.65
N VAL A 140 -6.58 -9.08 -14.33
CA VAL A 140 -6.00 -7.78 -14.72
C VAL A 140 -5.83 -7.71 -16.24
N LEU A 141 -5.27 -8.74 -16.88
CA LEU A 141 -5.10 -8.78 -18.33
C LEU A 141 -6.44 -8.66 -19.07
N ASN A 142 -7.46 -9.40 -18.63
CA ASN A 142 -8.80 -9.31 -19.22
C ASN A 142 -9.40 -7.89 -19.09
N ASN A 143 -9.12 -7.17 -18.00
CA ASN A 143 -9.55 -5.79 -17.85
C ASN A 143 -8.77 -4.85 -18.79
N LEU A 144 -7.46 -5.06 -18.96
CA LEU A 144 -6.63 -4.29 -19.90
C LEU A 144 -7.08 -4.50 -21.35
N ASP A 145 -7.40 -5.73 -21.74
CA ASP A 145 -7.92 -6.06 -23.07
C ASP A 145 -9.28 -5.44 -23.35
N LYS A 146 -10.13 -5.34 -22.32
CA LYS A 146 -11.46 -4.74 -22.45
C LYS A 146 -11.44 -3.21 -22.52
N HIS A 147 -10.54 -2.56 -21.77
CA HIS A 147 -10.60 -1.12 -21.52
C HIS A 147 -9.45 -0.32 -22.13
N THR A 148 -8.47 -0.97 -22.77
CA THR A 148 -7.27 -0.28 -23.26
C THR A 148 -6.81 -0.83 -24.60
N SER A 149 -6.54 0.06 -25.57
CA SER A 149 -5.93 -0.30 -26.84
C SER A 149 -4.47 -0.75 -26.63
N PRO A 150 -3.95 -1.72 -27.42
CA PRO A 150 -2.57 -2.21 -27.26
C PRO A 150 -1.51 -1.11 -27.38
N GLU A 151 -1.74 -0.11 -28.24
CA GLU A 151 -0.81 0.99 -28.51
C GLU A 151 -0.57 1.92 -27.29
N THR A 152 -1.54 2.01 -26.38
CA THR A 152 -1.47 2.88 -25.20
C THR A 152 -0.85 2.15 -24.00
N ARG A 153 -0.53 0.86 -24.13
CA ARG A 153 0.04 0.06 -23.04
C ARG A 153 1.51 0.40 -22.83
N ALA A 154 1.97 0.24 -21.60
CA ALA A 154 3.39 0.28 -21.29
C ALA A 154 4.11 -0.82 -22.07
N THR A 155 5.23 -0.48 -22.71
CA THR A 155 6.05 -1.48 -23.41
C THR A 155 6.71 -2.39 -22.39
N PRO A 156 6.69 -3.71 -22.58
CA PRO A 156 7.37 -4.64 -21.68
C PRO A 156 8.85 -4.25 -21.52
N GLY A 157 9.33 -4.18 -20.28
CA GLY A 157 10.70 -3.80 -19.95
C GLY A 157 10.99 -2.29 -19.96
N GLN A 158 10.00 -1.42 -20.16
CA GLN A 158 10.16 0.03 -19.95
C GLN A 158 9.53 0.48 -18.63
N GLU A 159 10.17 1.43 -17.95
CA GLU A 159 9.67 1.94 -16.68
C GLU A 159 8.45 2.85 -16.84
N TRP A 160 7.62 2.89 -15.79
CA TRP A 160 6.33 3.59 -15.79
C TRP A 160 6.48 5.11 -15.82
N VAL A 161 7.58 5.63 -15.27
CA VAL A 161 7.81 7.07 -15.23
C VAL A 161 8.60 7.52 -16.46
N ARG A 162 7.86 7.78 -17.53
CA ARG A 162 8.34 8.57 -18.67
C ARG A 162 8.77 9.95 -18.13
N GLY A 163 10.07 10.23 -18.09
CA GLY A 163 10.61 11.49 -17.56
C GLY A 163 11.57 11.37 -16.37
N TRP A 164 11.48 10.31 -15.56
CA TRP A 164 12.25 10.23 -14.30
C TRP A 164 13.71 9.86 -14.54
N ASP A 165 13.99 9.07 -15.57
CA ASP A 165 15.33 8.77 -16.08
C ASP A 165 15.72 9.60 -17.32
N ASP A 166 14.80 10.47 -17.77
CA ASP A 166 15.01 11.28 -18.98
C ASP A 166 15.91 12.50 -18.75
N PHE A 167 16.42 12.70 -17.52
CA PHE A 167 17.43 13.73 -17.23
C PHE A 167 18.72 13.57 -18.04
N LYS A 168 18.89 12.44 -18.76
CA LYS A 168 20.00 12.21 -19.70
C LYS A 168 19.64 12.30 -21.20
N ARG A 169 18.37 12.44 -21.59
CA ARG A 169 17.95 12.54 -23.00
C ARG A 169 17.72 13.99 -23.42
N GLY A 170 18.82 14.72 -23.60
CA GLY A 170 18.77 16.16 -23.92
C GLY A 170 18.36 16.55 -25.35
N ARG A 171 18.02 15.64 -26.27
CA ARG A 171 17.71 16.02 -27.68
C ARG A 171 16.61 15.24 -28.41
N ASP A 172 16.20 14.06 -27.94
CA ASP A 172 15.28 13.18 -28.67
C ASP A 172 14.02 12.82 -27.85
N GLY A 173 13.29 13.85 -27.41
CA GLY A 173 12.00 13.68 -26.76
C GLY A 173 10.89 13.34 -27.77
N PRO A 174 9.92 12.46 -27.43
CA PRO A 174 8.82 12.11 -28.32
C PRO A 174 7.84 13.28 -28.52
N ILE A 175 7.36 13.47 -29.76
CA ILE A 175 6.51 14.60 -30.20
C ILE A 175 5.11 14.63 -29.55
N ALA A 176 4.56 13.47 -29.21
CA ALA A 176 3.18 13.37 -28.72
C ALA A 176 3.15 13.32 -27.18
N GLY A 177 2.81 14.46 -26.57
CA GLY A 177 2.29 14.50 -25.21
C GLY A 177 0.82 14.12 -25.22
N ASN A 178 0.39 13.24 -24.31
CA ASN A 178 -1.03 12.98 -24.07
C ASN A 178 -1.63 14.25 -23.47
N GLN A 179 -2.44 14.95 -24.28
CA GLN A 179 -3.32 16.03 -23.82
C GLN A 179 -4.61 15.47 -23.23
#